data_AF-A0A520M2D2-F1
#
_entry.id   AF-A0A520M2D2-F1
#
_cell.length_a   1.000
_cell.length_b   1.000
_cell.length_c   1.000
_cell.angle_alpha   90.00
_cell.angle_beta   90.00
_cell.angle_gamma   90.00
#
_symmetry.space_group_name_H-M   'P 1'
#
loop_
_entity.id
_entity.type
_entity.pdbx_description
1 polymer ?
#
loop_
_entity_poly.entity_id
_entity_poly.type
_entity_poly.pdbx_seq_one_letter_code
_entity_poly.pdbx_strand_id
1 'polypeptide(L)'
;MWIKINNSLRTSPKLLMLASNMKVDKLTALGALCHAWMIADEHATDMGFLEHLSFKDLDDMVGIENLAESMESVGWIEEIEEGIQFLDYELHNGANAKSRALAQKRQARRRTRLASNSKVASIVS
;
A
#
# COMPACT_ATOMS: atom_id res chain seq x y z
N MET A 1 -1.70 -8.53 -8.49
CA MET A 1 -1.52 -8.15 -7.09
C MET A 1 -0.12 -8.39 -6.51
N TRP A 2 0.65 -7.30 -6.41
CA TRP A 2 1.74 -7.20 -5.44
C TRP A 2 1.50 -5.93 -4.61
N ILE A 3 0.91 -6.07 -3.43
CA ILE A 3 0.80 -4.96 -2.49
C ILE A 3 1.90 -5.13 -1.44
N LYS A 4 2.82 -4.16 -1.35
CA LYS A 4 3.82 -4.14 -0.29
C LYS A 4 3.19 -3.65 1.01
N ILE A 5 2.55 -4.56 1.73
CA ILE A 5 2.15 -4.28 3.11
C ILE A 5 3.40 -4.28 3.99
N ASN A 6 3.70 -3.14 4.61
CA ASN A 6 4.80 -3.04 5.57
C ASN A 6 4.32 -3.48 6.97
N ASN A 7 5.24 -4.02 7.78
CA ASN A 7 4.89 -4.49 9.13
C ASN A 7 4.42 -3.33 10.04
N SER A 8 4.82 -2.11 9.73
CA SER A 8 4.39 -0.90 10.43
C SER A 8 2.95 -0.49 10.15
N LEU A 9 2.29 -1.02 9.10
CA LEU A 9 0.93 -0.60 8.74
C LEU A 9 -0.07 -0.98 9.84
N ARG A 10 0.11 -2.17 10.45
CA ARG A 10 -0.69 -2.66 11.58
C ARG A 10 -0.69 -1.69 12.78
N THR A 11 0.38 -0.92 12.94
CA THR A 11 0.56 0.04 14.05
C THR A 11 0.56 1.50 13.57
N SER A 12 0.21 1.74 12.31
CA SER A 12 0.25 3.08 11.73
C SER A 12 -0.86 3.95 12.33
N PRO A 13 -0.56 5.20 12.75
CA PRO A 13 -1.59 6.16 13.14
C PRO A 13 -2.66 6.36 12.06
N LYS A 14 -2.28 6.31 10.77
CA LYS A 14 -3.24 6.39 9.66
C LYS A 14 -4.25 5.24 9.68
N LEU A 15 -3.81 4.01 9.97
CA LEU A 15 -4.73 2.87 10.09
C LEU A 15 -5.66 3.01 11.30
N LEU A 16 -5.18 3.60 12.40
CA LEU A 16 -6.01 3.92 13.56
C LEU A 16 -7.08 4.96 13.22
N MET A 17 -6.72 5.99 12.46
CA MET A 17 -7.68 6.99 11.97
C MET A 17 -8.74 6.36 11.08
N LEU A 18 -8.33 5.52 10.12
CA LEU A 18 -9.24 4.76 9.27
C LEU A 18 -10.24 3.93 10.08
N ALA A 19 -9.74 3.12 11.01
CA ALA A 19 -10.59 2.28 11.87
C ALA A 19 -11.60 3.12 12.68
N SER A 20 -11.16 4.27 13.20
CA SER A 20 -12.03 5.21 13.93
C SER A 20 -13.12 5.81 13.04
N ASN A 21 -12.76 6.28 11.84
CA ASN A 21 -13.68 6.94 10.92
C ASN A 21 -14.72 5.97 10.35
N MET A 22 -14.28 4.76 9.94
CA MET A 22 -15.15 3.68 9.47
C MET A 22 -15.94 3.01 10.61
N LYS A 23 -15.64 3.31 11.88
CA LYS A 23 -16.24 2.71 13.08
C LYS A 23 -16.11 1.18 13.12
N VAL A 24 -14.96 0.66 12.71
CA VAL A 24 -14.65 -0.78 12.69
C VAL A 24 -13.39 -1.09 13.50
N ASP A 25 -13.16 -2.37 13.78
CA ASP A 25 -11.90 -2.78 14.38
C ASP A 25 -10.71 -2.69 13.38
N LYS A 26 -9.49 -2.70 13.89
CA LYS A 26 -8.27 -2.51 13.08
C LYS A 26 -8.03 -3.61 12.05
N LEU A 27 -8.48 -4.84 12.30
CA LEU A 27 -8.34 -5.94 11.32
C LEU A 27 -9.32 -5.74 10.17
N THR A 28 -10.56 -5.34 10.47
CA THR A 28 -11.54 -4.97 9.45
C THR A 28 -11.03 -3.79 8.62
N ALA A 29 -10.53 -2.72 9.26
CA ALA A 29 -9.94 -1.58 8.56
C ALA A 29 -8.76 -1.97 7.66
N LEU A 30 -7.89 -2.88 8.13
CA LEU A 30 -6.77 -3.39 7.34
C LEU A 30 -7.26 -4.19 6.13
N GLY A 31 -8.27 -5.05 6.31
CA GLY A 31 -8.87 -5.82 5.24
C GLY A 31 -9.52 -4.92 4.18
N ALA A 32 -10.29 -3.93 4.62
CA ALA A 32 -10.92 -2.93 3.76
C ALA A 32 -9.88 -2.17 2.92
N LEU A 33 -8.83 -1.67 3.57
CA LEU A 33 -7.71 -1.01 2.89
C LEU A 33 -7.05 -1.94 1.86
N CYS A 34 -6.78 -3.19 2.21
CA CYS A 34 -6.21 -4.15 1.26
C CYS A 34 -7.13 -4.36 0.04
N HIS A 35 -8.43 -4.45 0.26
CA HIS A 35 -9.42 -4.64 -0.79
C HIS A 35 -9.51 -3.42 -1.73
N ALA A 36 -9.49 -2.20 -1.21
CA ALA A 36 -9.44 -0.99 -2.04
C ALA A 36 -8.20 -0.96 -2.95
N TRP A 37 -7.03 -1.33 -2.42
CA TRP A 37 -5.81 -1.43 -3.23
C TRP A 37 -5.85 -2.59 -4.25
N MET A 38 -6.64 -3.64 -4.01
CA MET A 38 -6.89 -4.71 -4.98
C MET A 38 -7.73 -4.21 -6.15
N ILE A 39 -8.80 -3.47 -5.86
CA ILE A 39 -9.65 -2.83 -6.87
C ILE A 39 -8.80 -1.91 -7.74
N ALA A 40 -7.93 -1.09 -7.14
CA ALA A 40 -7.02 -0.24 -7.90
C ALA A 40 -6.02 -1.05 -8.76
N ASP A 41 -5.42 -2.13 -8.23
CA ASP A 41 -4.50 -3.00 -9.01
C ASP A 41 -5.17 -3.65 -10.22
N GLU A 42 -6.48 -3.92 -10.16
CA GLU A 42 -7.24 -4.60 -11.20
C GLU A 42 -7.87 -3.64 -12.22
N HIS A 43 -8.34 -2.48 -11.77
CA HIS A 43 -9.19 -1.60 -12.58
C HIS A 43 -8.62 -0.21 -12.83
N ALA A 44 -7.62 0.24 -12.06
CA ALA A 44 -7.05 1.56 -12.27
C ALA A 44 -6.11 1.57 -13.49
N THR A 45 -5.97 2.74 -14.11
CA THR A 45 -4.93 2.97 -15.12
C THR A 45 -3.53 2.75 -14.52
N ASP A 46 -2.49 2.71 -15.37
CA ASP A 46 -1.10 2.60 -14.90
C ASP A 46 -0.69 3.73 -13.92
N MET A 47 -1.40 4.87 -13.96
CA MET A 47 -1.19 6.01 -13.09
C MET A 47 -2.06 5.98 -11.82
N GLY A 48 -2.87 4.95 -11.62
CA GLY A 48 -3.71 4.77 -10.42
C GLY A 48 -5.06 5.48 -10.47
N PHE A 49 -5.55 5.82 -11.67
CA PHE A 49 -6.86 6.45 -11.82
C PHE A 49 -7.97 5.42 -12.04
N LEU A 50 -9.01 5.46 -11.20
CA LEU A 50 -10.26 4.71 -11.36
C LEU A 50 -11.31 5.60 -12.02
N GLU A 51 -11.50 5.39 -13.32
CA GLU A 51 -12.48 6.12 -14.13
C GLU A 51 -13.92 5.77 -13.72
N HIS A 52 -14.77 6.80 -13.65
CA HIS A 52 -16.22 6.72 -13.44
C HIS A 52 -16.69 6.11 -12.11
N LEU A 53 -15.82 6.03 -11.11
CA LEU A 53 -16.21 5.64 -9.75
C LEU A 53 -16.25 6.86 -8.84
N SER A 54 -17.30 6.96 -8.03
CA SER A 54 -17.36 7.86 -6.88
C SER A 54 -16.83 7.18 -5.61
N PHE A 55 -16.55 7.96 -4.58
CA PHE A 55 -16.20 7.42 -3.25
C PHE A 55 -17.23 6.42 -2.74
N LYS A 56 -18.52 6.67 -2.97
CA LYS A 56 -19.58 5.75 -2.59
C LYS A 56 -19.47 4.42 -3.34
N ASP A 57 -19.14 4.43 -4.62
CA ASP A 57 -19.01 3.19 -5.40
C ASP A 57 -17.83 2.35 -4.89
N LEU A 58 -16.71 2.99 -4.52
CA LEU A 58 -15.58 2.30 -3.91
C LEU A 58 -15.96 1.68 -2.55
N ASP A 59 -16.67 2.42 -1.71
CA ASP A 59 -17.17 1.93 -0.42
C ASP A 59 -18.12 0.73 -0.59
N ASP A 60 -19.05 0.81 -1.56
CA ASP A 60 -20.01 -0.26 -1.88
C ASP A 60 -19.28 -1.52 -2.41
N MET A 61 -18.26 -1.36 -3.26
CA MET A 61 -17.44 -2.46 -3.77
C MET A 61 -16.65 -3.16 -2.65
N VAL A 62 -16.14 -2.40 -1.68
CA VAL A 62 -15.41 -2.96 -0.54
C VAL A 62 -16.35 -3.50 0.54
N GLY A 63 -17.56 -2.96 0.63
CA GLY A 63 -18.57 -3.29 1.65
C GLY A 63 -18.33 -2.61 2.99
N ILE A 64 -17.64 -1.46 3.00
CA ILE A 64 -17.34 -0.68 4.22
C ILE A 64 -17.61 0.80 3.96
N GLU A 65 -18.55 1.37 4.71
CA GLU A 65 -18.91 2.79 4.62
C GLU A 65 -17.79 3.71 5.17
N ASN A 66 -17.65 4.88 4.55
CA ASN A 66 -16.69 5.94 4.86
C ASN A 66 -15.23 5.51 4.63
N LEU A 67 -14.96 4.45 3.88
CA LEU A 67 -13.60 3.99 3.60
C LEU A 67 -12.87 5.00 2.72
N ALA A 68 -13.47 5.40 1.59
CA ALA A 68 -12.88 6.30 0.62
C ALA A 68 -12.57 7.67 1.24
N GLU A 69 -13.54 8.30 1.91
CA GLU A 69 -13.32 9.55 2.64
C GLU A 69 -12.21 9.41 3.72
N SER A 70 -12.15 8.26 4.40
CA SER A 70 -11.08 8.01 5.36
C SER A 70 -9.71 7.89 4.70
N MET A 71 -9.63 7.26 3.53
CA MET A 71 -8.41 7.15 2.74
C MET A 71 -7.96 8.51 2.21
N GLU A 72 -8.90 9.35 1.78
CA GLU A 72 -8.64 10.72 1.37
C GLU A 72 -8.09 11.56 2.54
N SER A 73 -8.71 11.46 3.72
CA SER A 73 -8.28 12.21 4.91
C SER A 73 -6.82 11.95 5.33
N VAL A 74 -6.26 10.82 4.92
CA VAL A 74 -4.86 10.45 5.18
C VAL A 74 -3.95 10.57 3.94
N GLY A 75 -4.47 11.15 2.85
CA GLY A 75 -3.75 11.44 1.62
C GLY A 75 -3.35 10.18 0.83
N TRP A 76 -4.23 9.18 0.74
CA TRP A 76 -4.01 7.99 -0.09
C TRP A 76 -4.80 7.98 -1.38
N ILE A 77 -5.94 8.66 -1.40
CA ILE A 77 -6.73 8.88 -2.61
C ILE A 77 -7.19 10.34 -2.61
N GLU A 78 -7.68 10.79 -3.74
CA GLU A 78 -8.42 12.05 -3.89
C GLU A 78 -9.56 11.81 -4.88
N GLU A 79 -10.70 12.45 -4.64
CA GLU A 79 -11.77 12.51 -5.64
C GLU A 79 -11.39 13.60 -6.66
N ILE A 80 -11.39 13.24 -7.94
CA ILE A 80 -11.14 14.17 -9.04
C ILE A 80 -12.31 14.15 -10.01
N GLU A 81 -12.32 15.10 -10.95
CA GLU A 81 -13.32 15.10 -12.01
C GLU A 81 -13.30 13.74 -12.73
N GLU A 82 -14.47 13.11 -12.84
CA GLU A 82 -14.70 11.81 -13.48
C GLU A 82 -14.11 10.58 -12.78
N GLY A 83 -13.60 10.64 -11.54
CA GLY A 83 -13.21 9.42 -10.83
C GLY A 83 -12.41 9.58 -9.54
N ILE A 84 -11.70 8.51 -9.17
CA ILE A 84 -10.85 8.46 -7.97
C ILE A 84 -9.40 8.29 -8.39
N GLN A 85 -8.53 9.17 -7.90
CA GLN A 85 -7.10 9.03 -8.09
C GLN A 85 -6.46 8.39 -6.85
N PHE A 86 -5.78 7.25 -7.04
CA PHE A 86 -4.90 6.69 -6.01
C PHE A 86 -3.55 7.40 -6.03
N LEU A 87 -3.20 8.05 -4.91
CA LEU A 87 -1.98 8.81 -4.78
C LEU A 87 -0.79 7.88 -4.54
N ASP A 88 0.39 8.30 -5.01
CA ASP A 88 1.62 7.50 -4.92
C ASP A 88 1.48 6.07 -5.49
N TYR A 89 0.52 5.84 -6.40
CA TYR A 89 0.19 4.52 -6.94
C TYR A 89 1.41 3.81 -7.53
N GLU A 90 2.25 4.52 -8.29
CA GLU A 90 3.50 3.95 -8.82
C GLU A 90 4.52 3.54 -7.74
N LEU A 91 4.49 4.15 -6.56
CA LEU A 91 5.37 3.79 -5.43
C LEU A 91 4.89 2.49 -4.76
N HIS A 92 3.58 2.26 -4.77
CA HIS A 92 2.93 1.16 -4.05
C HIS A 92 2.64 -0.05 -4.94
N ASN A 93 2.07 0.16 -6.13
CA ASN A 93 1.55 -0.88 -7.03
C ASN A 93 2.11 -0.82 -8.47
N GLY A 94 2.84 0.24 -8.86
CA GLY A 94 3.40 0.31 -10.22
C GLY A 94 4.41 -0.81 -10.57
N ALA A 95 4.56 -1.10 -11.87
CA ALA A 95 5.52 -2.10 -12.38
C ALA A 95 6.96 -1.87 -11.87
N ASN A 96 7.33 -0.61 -11.66
CA ASN A 96 8.60 -0.19 -11.09
C ASN A 96 8.72 -0.52 -9.59
N ALA A 97 7.63 -0.51 -8.82
CA ALA A 97 7.67 -0.76 -7.38
C ALA A 97 8.07 -2.21 -7.06
N LYS A 98 7.51 -3.19 -7.79
CA LYS A 98 7.89 -4.61 -7.67
C LYS A 98 9.37 -4.82 -8.00
N SER A 99 9.83 -4.23 -9.11
CA SER A 99 11.24 -4.28 -9.55
C SER A 99 12.18 -3.62 -8.53
N ARG A 100 11.83 -2.44 -8.01
CA ARG A 100 12.58 -1.73 -6.95
C ARG A 100 12.64 -2.55 -5.66
N ALA A 101 11.54 -3.13 -5.21
CA ALA A 101 11.50 -3.93 -4.00
C ALA A 101 12.34 -5.21 -4.12
N LEU A 102 12.31 -5.88 -5.27
CA LEU A 102 13.17 -7.04 -5.54
C LEU A 102 14.66 -6.64 -5.64
N ALA A 103 14.97 -5.50 -6.25
CA ALA A 103 16.32 -4.96 -6.30
C ALA A 103 16.86 -4.62 -4.90
N GLN A 104 16.08 -3.95 -4.06
CA GLN A 104 16.43 -3.65 -2.67
C GLN A 104 16.69 -4.93 -1.86
N LYS A 105 15.82 -5.95 -1.98
CA LYS A 105 15.99 -7.25 -1.31
C LYS A 105 17.29 -7.94 -1.75
N ARG A 106 17.62 -7.88 -3.06
CA ARG A 106 18.88 -8.41 -3.60
C ARG A 106 20.10 -7.65 -3.04
N GLN A 107 20.05 -6.32 -3.00
CA GLN A 107 21.14 -5.51 -2.46
C GLN A 107 21.35 -5.74 -0.96
N ALA A 108 20.28 -5.85 -0.18
CA ALA A 108 20.34 -6.17 1.25
C ALA A 108 21.02 -7.53 1.49
N ARG A 109 20.59 -8.59 0.77
CA ARG A 109 21.23 -9.92 0.83
C ARG A 109 22.72 -9.87 0.49
N ARG A 110 23.09 -9.09 -0.53
CA ARG A 110 24.51 -8.90 -0.91
C ARG A 110 25.30 -8.23 0.21
N ARG A 111 24.77 -7.18 0.85
CA ARG A 111 25.43 -6.51 1.98
C ARG A 111 25.63 -7.45 3.17
N THR A 112 24.62 -8.23 3.53
CA THR A 112 24.72 -9.23 4.61
C THR A 112 25.79 -10.28 4.32
N ARG A 113 25.86 -10.80 3.08
CA ARG A 113 26.90 -11.77 2.68
C ARG A 113 28.31 -11.20 2.72
N LEU A 114 28.48 -9.95 2.31
CA LEU A 114 29.79 -9.28 2.38
C LEU A 114 30.22 -9.05 3.82
N ALA A 115 29.29 -8.63 4.69
CA ALA A 115 29.56 -8.43 6.11
C ALA A 115 29.85 -9.76 6.85
N SER A 116 29.22 -10.87 6.47
CA SER A 116 29.57 -12.18 7.04
C SER A 116 30.95 -12.64 6.60
N ASN A 117 31.28 -12.45 5.31
CA ASN A 117 32.58 -12.87 4.77
C ASN A 117 33.74 -12.04 5.34
N SER A 118 33.55 -10.74 5.56
CA SER A 118 34.56 -9.90 6.21
C SER A 118 34.81 -10.30 7.66
N LYS A 119 33.75 -10.71 8.37
CA LYS A 119 33.82 -11.15 9.77
C LYS A 119 34.51 -12.51 9.93
N VAL A 120 34.31 -13.42 8.97
CA VAL A 120 35.04 -14.71 8.91
C VAL A 120 36.51 -14.46 8.57
N ALA A 121 36.81 -13.60 7.60
CA ALA A 121 38.19 -13.27 7.24
C ALA A 121 38.99 -12.66 8.41
N SER A 122 38.36 -11.85 9.27
CA SER A 122 39.00 -11.27 10.45
C SER A 122 39.18 -12.22 11.64
N ILE A 123 38.58 -13.42 11.62
CA ILE A 123 38.73 -14.44 12.70
C ILE A 123 39.82 -15.46 12.35
N VAL A 124 40.16 -15.59 11.06
CA VAL A 124 41.11 -16.59 10.52
C VAL A 124 42.46 -15.95 10.17
N SER A 125 42.67 -14.67 10.48
CA SER A 125 43.95 -13.93 10.41
C SER A 125 44.41 -13.56 11.81
#